data_AF-A0A413T9B8-F1
#
_entry.id   AF-A0A413T9B8-F1
#
_cell.length_a   1.000
_cell.length_b   1.000
_cell.length_c   1.000
_cell.angle_alpha   90.00
_cell.angle_beta   90.00
_cell.angle_gamma   90.00
#
_symmetry.space_group_name_H-M   'P 1'
#
loop_
_entity.id
_entity.type
_entity.pdbx_description
1 polymer ?
#
loop_
_entity_poly.entity_id
_entity_poly.type
_entity_poly.pdbx_seq_one_letter_code
_entity_poly.pdbx_strand_id
1 'polypeptide(L)'
;MAKSNKADMSCARVKKYTASDVSKAERHNERKNETYENINVIEERIPYNVHFKKPFAPTYMEQLKQMEADGMVSLRGLRKDATFFNEIAIKCKDGFDNKWNNKYVEVTEQVGRLGCFGFMIINIPGTWFGWWSDEAFALYLIVDTILVMLYCAIWIICFKKNSVFRALALSIIPSMLFLFSGIMSRSVLLIIASVLFAPSHIVISYKNVK
;
A
#
# COMPACT_ATOMS: atom_id res chain seq x y z
N MET A 1 -15.02 3.39 33.83
CA MET A 1 -13.88 4.24 33.41
C MET A 1 -14.07 4.61 31.94
N ALA A 2 -14.37 5.88 31.65
CA ALA A 2 -14.51 6.36 30.28
C ALA A 2 -13.17 6.21 29.55
N LYS A 3 -13.14 5.40 28.48
CA LYS A 3 -12.03 5.43 27.52
C LYS A 3 -12.01 6.83 26.94
N SER A 4 -11.01 7.61 27.34
CA SER A 4 -10.62 8.83 26.64
C SER A 4 -10.46 8.48 25.15
N ASN A 5 -11.38 8.97 24.32
CA ASN A 5 -11.26 8.96 22.87
C ASN A 5 -10.11 9.91 22.51
N LYS A 6 -8.86 9.41 22.62
CA LYS A 6 -7.71 10.10 22.04
C LYS A 6 -7.92 10.16 20.53
N ALA A 7 -7.85 11.38 19.99
CA ALA A 7 -7.91 11.62 18.55
C ALA A 7 -6.91 10.71 17.81
N ASP A 8 -7.37 10.17 16.68
CA ASP A 8 -6.60 9.29 15.80
C ASP A 8 -5.51 10.12 15.11
N MET A 9 -4.29 10.10 15.64
CA MET A 9 -3.20 10.95 15.17
C MET A 9 -1.98 10.12 14.77
N SER A 10 -1.39 10.47 13.62
CA SER A 10 -0.01 10.09 13.29
C SER A 10 0.91 10.50 14.41
N CYS A 11 1.78 9.58 14.84
CA CYS A 11 2.68 9.78 15.96
C CYS A 11 4.11 9.87 15.43
N ALA A 12 4.80 10.95 15.80
CA ALA A 12 6.25 11.07 15.68
C ALA A 12 6.82 11.29 17.09
N ARG A 13 7.76 10.44 17.50
CA ARG A 13 8.42 10.55 18.80
C ARG A 13 9.92 10.51 18.61
N VAL A 14 10.61 11.44 19.27
CA VAL A 14 12.07 11.41 19.37
C VAL A 14 12.48 10.70 20.66
N LYS A 15 13.42 9.78 20.55
CA LYS A 15 14.10 9.14 21.68
C LYS A 15 15.60 9.36 21.57
N LYS A 16 16.20 9.80 22.67
CA LYS A 16 17.63 10.11 22.77
C LYS A 16 18.37 8.89 23.29
N TYR A 17 19.52 8.58 22.70
CA TYR A 17 20.38 7.50 23.12
C TYR A 17 21.78 8.01 23.45
N THR A 18 22.26 7.64 24.64
CA THR A 18 23.66 7.79 25.05
C THR A 18 24.48 6.62 24.53
N ALA A 19 25.81 6.72 24.59
CA ALA A 19 26.71 5.66 24.10
C ALA A 19 26.41 4.26 24.65
N SER A 20 25.95 4.15 25.92
CA SER A 20 25.61 2.87 26.55
C SER A 20 24.31 2.25 26.03
N ASP A 21 23.38 3.06 25.53
CA ASP A 21 22.03 2.60 25.16
C ASP A 21 21.90 2.23 23.68
N VAL A 22 22.81 2.72 22.83
CA VAL A 22 22.78 2.52 21.37
C VAL A 22 22.78 1.03 21.01
N SER A 23 23.58 0.22 21.70
CA SER A 23 23.65 -1.23 21.43
C SER A 23 22.30 -1.93 21.65
N LYS A 24 21.50 -1.48 22.63
CA LYS A 24 20.17 -2.04 22.90
C LYS A 24 19.19 -1.64 21.80
N ALA A 25 19.24 -0.38 21.36
CA ALA A 25 18.40 0.11 20.27
C ALA A 25 18.70 -0.62 18.95
N GLU A 26 19.99 -0.78 18.63
CA GLU A 26 20.43 -1.51 17.45
C GLU A 26 19.95 -2.95 17.43
N ARG A 27 20.15 -3.71 18.53
CA ARG A 27 19.69 -5.11 18.58
C ARG A 27 18.17 -5.24 18.40
N HIS A 28 17.41 -4.25 18.89
CA HIS A 28 15.97 -4.21 18.70
C HIS A 28 15.59 -3.92 17.23
N ASN A 29 16.19 -2.89 16.63
CA ASN A 29 15.87 -2.43 15.28
C ASN A 29 16.33 -3.42 14.20
N GLU A 30 17.55 -3.93 14.34
CA GLU A 30 18.17 -4.89 13.41
C GLU A 30 17.76 -6.34 13.69
N ARG A 31 16.85 -6.54 14.65
CA ARG A 31 16.32 -7.85 15.04
C ARG A 31 17.39 -8.91 15.36
N LYS A 32 18.44 -8.51 16.09
CA LYS A 32 19.60 -9.36 16.44
C LYS A 32 19.40 -10.22 17.71
N ASN A 33 18.23 -10.18 18.35
CA ASN A 33 17.99 -10.97 19.56
C ASN A 33 17.50 -12.37 19.16
N GLU A 34 17.96 -13.40 19.87
CA GLU A 34 17.51 -14.79 19.67
C GLU A 34 16.06 -14.99 20.14
N THR A 35 15.65 -14.29 21.20
CA THR A 35 14.31 -14.40 21.78
C THR A 35 13.73 -13.02 22.08
N TYR A 36 12.42 -12.87 21.88
CA TYR A 36 11.69 -11.64 22.19
C TYR A 36 10.65 -11.86 23.29
N GLU A 37 10.78 -11.13 24.40
CA GLU A 37 9.75 -11.13 25.46
C GLU A 37 8.45 -10.43 25.01
N ASN A 38 8.54 -9.51 24.05
CA ASN A 38 7.38 -8.78 23.57
C ASN A 38 6.54 -9.65 22.63
N ILE A 39 5.40 -10.12 23.14
CA ILE A 39 4.43 -10.96 22.39
C ILE A 39 3.94 -10.34 21.07
N ASN A 40 4.07 -9.02 20.90
CA ASN A 40 3.69 -8.34 19.66
C ASN A 40 4.75 -8.46 18.56
N VAL A 41 5.91 -9.03 18.85
CA VAL A 41 6.93 -9.35 17.84
C VAL A 41 6.62 -10.73 17.27
N ILE A 42 6.13 -10.77 16.03
CA ILE A 42 5.86 -12.01 15.30
C ILE A 42 7.13 -12.34 14.50
N GLU A 43 7.86 -13.37 14.92
CA GLU A 43 9.16 -13.73 14.33
C GLU A 43 9.06 -14.08 12.84
N GLU A 44 7.98 -14.76 12.44
CA GLU A 44 7.68 -15.09 11.04
C GLU A 44 7.57 -13.85 10.13
N ARG A 45 7.28 -12.68 10.69
CA ARG A 45 7.15 -11.42 9.94
C ARG A 45 8.44 -10.59 9.93
N ILE A 46 9.48 -10.99 10.66
CA ILE A 46 10.78 -10.30 10.66
C ILE A 46 11.36 -10.13 9.25
N PRO A 47 11.30 -11.14 8.35
CA PRO A 47 11.80 -10.99 6.98
C PRO A 47 11.10 -9.91 6.15
N TYR A 48 9.92 -9.43 6.57
CA TYR A 48 9.19 -8.36 5.88
C TYR A 48 9.62 -6.95 6.31
N ASN A 49 10.49 -6.81 7.30
CA ASN A 49 11.03 -5.51 7.69
C ASN A 49 11.92 -4.95 6.57
N VAL A 50 11.82 -3.65 6.30
CA VAL A 50 12.54 -2.97 5.23
C VAL A 50 13.42 -1.87 5.79
N HIS A 51 14.68 -1.83 5.36
CA HIS A 51 15.56 -0.69 5.55
C HIS A 51 15.46 0.27 4.38
N PHE A 52 15.00 1.50 4.63
CA PHE A 52 15.10 2.58 3.63
C PHE A 52 16.54 2.99 3.37
N LYS A 53 17.38 2.95 4.41
CA LYS A 53 18.82 3.14 4.33
C LYS A 53 19.49 2.10 5.23
N LYS A 54 20.23 1.17 4.62
CA LYS A 54 20.96 0.15 5.37
C LYS A 54 22.14 0.79 6.11
N PRO A 55 22.44 0.34 7.34
CA PRO A 55 23.71 0.65 7.99
C PRO A 55 24.86 0.22 7.09
N PHE A 56 25.90 1.04 6.98
CA PHE A 56 27.09 0.73 6.18
C PHE A 56 28.25 0.16 7.02
N ALA A 57 28.05 0.04 8.33
CA ALA A 57 28.95 -0.65 9.25
C ALA A 57 28.17 -1.73 10.02
N PRO A 58 28.84 -2.74 10.60
CA PRO A 58 28.18 -3.82 11.34
C PRO A 58 27.35 -3.34 12.54
N THR A 59 27.76 -2.23 13.16
CA THR A 59 27.06 -1.58 14.28
C THR A 59 26.89 -0.08 14.05
N TYR A 60 25.88 0.52 14.69
CA TYR A 60 25.63 1.96 14.67
C TYR A 60 26.81 2.74 15.29
N MET A 61 27.48 2.17 16.30
CA MET A 61 28.66 2.78 16.91
C MET A 61 29.89 2.74 15.99
N GLU A 62 30.12 1.65 15.27
CA GLU A 62 31.18 1.60 14.25
C GLU A 62 30.90 2.56 13.10
N GLN A 63 29.63 2.70 12.71
CA GLN A 63 29.24 3.70 11.72
C GLN A 63 29.63 5.11 12.16
N LEU A 64 29.37 5.47 13.42
CA LEU A 64 29.77 6.77 13.97
C LEU A 64 31.30 6.93 14.02
N LYS A 65 32.04 5.88 14.38
CA LYS A 65 33.52 5.90 14.36
C LYS A 65 34.07 6.09 12.96
N GLN A 66 33.48 5.44 11.96
CA GLN A 66 33.88 5.63 10.56
C GLN A 66 33.61 7.06 10.12
N MET A 67 32.44 7.63 10.47
CA MET A 67 32.13 9.03 10.16
C MET A 67 33.09 10.03 10.84
N GLU A 68 33.59 9.70 12.04
CA GLU A 68 34.62 10.50 12.71
C GLU A 68 35.97 10.38 11.98
N ALA A 69 36.38 9.16 11.61
CA ALA A 69 37.61 8.91 10.87
C ALA A 69 37.62 9.57 9.48
N ASP A 70 36.47 9.60 8.81
CA ASP A 70 36.25 10.25 7.53
C ASP A 70 36.15 11.78 7.66
N GLY A 71 36.23 12.33 8.88
CA GLY A 71 36.15 13.77 9.16
C GLY A 71 34.76 14.38 8.96
N MET A 72 33.71 13.56 8.82
CA MET A 72 32.32 14.04 8.66
C MET A 72 31.74 14.55 9.98
N VAL A 73 32.21 14.02 11.12
CA VAL A 73 31.80 14.42 12.47
C VAL A 73 33.00 14.50 13.40
N SER A 74 32.88 15.20 14.53
CA SER A 74 33.90 15.26 15.58
C SER A 74 33.29 14.93 16.93
N LEU A 75 33.90 14.00 17.68
CA LEU A 75 33.49 13.66 19.05
C LEU A 75 34.34 14.39 20.10
N ARG A 76 35.19 15.33 19.69
CA ARG A 76 36.10 16.04 20.59
C ARG A 76 35.32 16.87 21.62
N GLY A 77 35.63 16.68 22.90
CA GLY A 77 34.99 17.42 24.00
C GLY A 77 33.59 16.94 24.35
N LEU A 78 33.14 15.81 23.77
CA LEU A 78 31.82 15.26 24.06
C LEU A 78 31.76 14.70 25.49
N ARG A 79 30.74 15.09 26.25
CA ARG A 79 30.54 14.65 27.63
C ARG A 79 30.12 13.17 27.67
N LYS A 80 30.43 12.47 28.77
CA LYS A 80 30.10 11.04 28.94
C LYS A 80 28.60 10.73 28.86
N ASP A 81 27.75 11.67 29.26
CA ASP A 81 26.28 11.59 29.24
C ASP A 81 25.66 12.22 27.98
N ALA A 82 26.49 12.60 27.00
CA ALA A 82 26.00 13.21 25.78
C ALA A 82 25.12 12.24 24.99
N THR A 83 24.15 12.80 24.28
CA THR A 83 23.33 12.06 23.32
C THR A 83 24.12 11.88 22.04
N PHE A 84 24.31 10.62 21.62
CA PHE A 84 25.01 10.28 20.39
C PHE A 84 24.04 10.13 19.23
N PHE A 85 22.85 9.57 19.50
CA PHE A 85 21.84 9.30 18.49
C PHE A 85 20.47 9.80 18.95
N ASN A 86 19.71 10.34 18.00
CA ASN A 86 18.29 10.59 18.14
C ASN A 86 17.55 9.64 17.21
N GLU A 87 16.70 8.78 17.76
CA GLU A 87 15.79 7.93 17.01
C GLU A 87 14.45 8.63 16.88
N ILE A 88 13.96 8.74 15.64
CA ILE A 88 12.62 9.25 15.36
C ILE A 88 11.74 8.04 15.02
N ALA A 89 10.88 7.65 15.95
CA ALA A 89 9.88 6.62 15.71
C ALA A 89 8.63 7.27 15.12
N ILE A 90 8.29 6.87 13.89
CA ILE A 90 7.13 7.36 13.16
C ILE A 90 6.13 6.22 12.99
N LYS A 91 4.87 6.46 13.38
CA LYS A 91 3.77 5.54 13.17
C LYS A 91 2.58 6.28 12.57
N CYS A 92 2.12 5.83 11.42
CA CYS A 92 0.80 6.15 10.88
C CYS A 92 -0.13 4.99 11.21
N LYS A 93 -1.22 5.22 11.95
CA LYS A 93 -2.13 4.14 12.37
C LYS A 93 -2.98 3.62 11.20
N ASP A 94 -3.35 4.49 10.25
CA ASP A 94 -4.08 4.12 9.02
C ASP A 94 -3.15 3.65 7.88
N GLY A 95 -1.87 3.44 8.17
CA GLY A 95 -0.91 2.97 7.17
C GLY A 95 -1.21 1.52 6.79
N PHE A 96 -1.79 1.34 5.60
CA PHE A 96 -2.00 0.04 4.94
C PHE A 96 -2.83 -1.00 5.71
N ASP A 97 -3.72 -0.58 6.60
CA ASP A 97 -4.63 -1.53 7.28
C ASP A 97 -5.97 -1.62 6.51
N ASN A 98 -6.21 -2.75 5.86
CA ASN A 98 -7.52 -3.07 5.31
C ASN A 98 -8.45 -3.38 6.49
N LYS A 99 -9.35 -2.44 6.82
CA LYS A 99 -10.31 -2.60 7.93
C LYS A 99 -11.20 -3.84 7.79
N TRP A 100 -11.43 -4.28 6.56
CA TRP A 100 -12.15 -5.50 6.27
C TRP A 100 -11.23 -6.52 5.59
N ASN A 101 -11.12 -7.70 6.21
CA ASN A 101 -10.33 -8.81 5.69
C ASN A 101 -11.28 -9.95 5.34
N ASN A 102 -11.36 -10.28 4.06
CA ASN A 102 -12.04 -11.48 3.58
C ASN A 102 -11.27 -12.06 2.41
N LYS A 103 -10.44 -13.06 2.72
CA LYS A 103 -9.56 -13.72 1.76
C LYS A 103 -10.27 -14.23 0.50
N TYR A 104 -11.51 -14.72 0.61
CA TYR A 104 -12.26 -15.18 -0.57
C TYR A 104 -12.60 -14.03 -1.52
N VAL A 105 -13.09 -12.92 -0.97
CA VAL A 105 -13.48 -11.74 -1.77
C VAL A 105 -12.25 -11.03 -2.33
N GLU A 106 -11.17 -10.93 -1.55
CA GLU A 106 -9.88 -10.39 -2.02
C GLU A 106 -9.30 -11.23 -3.16
N VAL A 107 -9.28 -12.56 -3.03
CA VAL A 107 -8.79 -13.44 -4.11
C VAL A 107 -9.68 -13.31 -5.35
N THR A 108 -11.00 -13.26 -5.17
CA THR A 108 -11.94 -13.11 -6.29
C THR A 108 -11.73 -11.77 -7.00
N GLU A 109 -11.50 -10.70 -6.25
CA GLU A 109 -11.21 -9.38 -6.79
C GLU A 109 -9.89 -9.38 -7.57
N GLN A 110 -8.82 -9.97 -7.04
CA GLN A 110 -7.53 -10.03 -7.73
C GLN A 110 -7.58 -10.89 -9.00
N VAL A 111 -8.24 -12.06 -8.93
CA VAL A 111 -8.46 -12.92 -10.11
C VAL A 111 -9.29 -12.19 -11.17
N GLY A 112 -10.38 -11.55 -10.76
CA GLY A 112 -11.21 -10.74 -11.66
C GLY A 112 -10.42 -9.57 -12.28
N ARG A 113 -9.65 -8.83 -11.48
CA ARG A 113 -8.83 -7.69 -11.92
C ARG A 113 -7.79 -8.11 -12.95
N LEU A 114 -7.00 -9.14 -12.64
CA LEU A 114 -5.99 -9.65 -13.55
C LEU A 114 -6.63 -10.23 -14.82
N GLY A 115 -7.77 -10.91 -14.68
CA GLY A 115 -8.57 -11.37 -15.82
C GLY A 115 -9.03 -10.22 -16.72
N CYS A 116 -9.56 -9.14 -16.14
CA CYS A 116 -9.99 -7.97 -16.90
C CYS A 116 -8.84 -7.36 -17.71
N PHE A 117 -7.69 -7.09 -17.08
CA PHE A 117 -6.53 -6.54 -17.79
C PHE A 117 -5.98 -7.51 -18.84
N GLY A 118 -5.90 -8.80 -18.51
CA GLY A 118 -5.38 -9.83 -19.42
C GLY A 118 -6.23 -10.00 -20.66
N PHE A 119 -7.54 -10.21 -20.50
CA PHE A 119 -8.47 -10.45 -21.60
C PHE A 119 -8.86 -9.19 -22.38
N MET A 120 -8.52 -8.01 -21.87
CA MET A 120 -8.60 -6.77 -22.66
C MET A 120 -7.46 -6.67 -23.69
N ILE A 121 -6.31 -7.26 -23.41
CA ILE A 121 -5.12 -7.24 -24.29
C ILE A 121 -5.04 -8.50 -25.15
N ILE A 122 -5.30 -9.66 -24.56
CA ILE A 122 -5.13 -10.97 -25.19
C ILE A 122 -6.50 -11.54 -25.55
N ASN A 123 -6.78 -11.60 -26.85
CA ASN A 123 -8.01 -12.20 -27.37
C ASN A 123 -7.77 -13.69 -27.68
N ILE A 124 -8.40 -14.57 -26.90
CA ILE A 124 -8.30 -16.02 -27.11
C ILE A 124 -9.33 -16.46 -28.18
N PRO A 125 -8.88 -17.11 -29.27
CA PRO A 125 -9.77 -17.62 -30.31
C PRO A 125 -10.89 -18.50 -29.73
N GLY A 126 -12.12 -18.32 -30.23
CA GLY A 126 -13.30 -19.05 -29.74
C GLY A 126 -13.96 -18.45 -28.50
N THR A 127 -13.37 -17.43 -27.88
CA THR A 127 -13.96 -16.72 -26.72
C THR A 127 -14.15 -15.22 -26.95
N TRP A 128 -13.55 -14.69 -28.03
CA TRP A 128 -13.68 -13.32 -28.50
C TRP A 128 -14.27 -13.34 -29.91
N PHE A 129 -15.39 -12.64 -30.10
CA PHE A 129 -16.10 -12.61 -31.39
C PHE A 129 -15.91 -11.31 -32.17
N GLY A 130 -15.22 -10.32 -31.59
CA GLY A 130 -14.93 -9.04 -32.22
C GLY A 130 -16.11 -8.07 -32.24
N TRP A 131 -15.95 -6.98 -32.98
CA TRP A 131 -16.93 -5.89 -33.03
C TRP A 131 -18.11 -6.23 -33.91
N TRP A 132 -19.29 -5.71 -33.57
CA TRP A 132 -20.49 -5.89 -34.39
C TRP A 132 -20.45 -5.03 -35.66
N SER A 133 -19.92 -3.81 -35.54
CA SER A 133 -19.74 -2.85 -36.62
C SER A 133 -18.70 -1.80 -36.24
N ASP A 134 -18.31 -0.96 -37.21
CA ASP A 134 -17.40 0.17 -36.97
C ASP A 134 -18.03 1.22 -36.05
N GLU A 135 -19.36 1.41 -36.10
CA GLU A 135 -20.08 2.30 -35.18
C GLU A 135 -20.04 1.76 -33.74
N ALA A 136 -20.16 0.45 -33.56
CA ALA A 136 -20.03 -0.18 -32.24
C ALA A 136 -18.62 0.00 -31.68
N PHE A 137 -17.59 -0.11 -32.54
CA PHE A 137 -16.21 0.17 -32.15
C PHE A 137 -16.00 1.65 -31.80
N ALA A 138 -16.56 2.58 -32.57
CA ALA A 138 -16.50 4.01 -32.27
C ALA A 138 -17.20 4.34 -30.94
N LEU A 139 -18.38 3.77 -30.69
CA LEU A 139 -19.10 3.93 -29.42
C LEU A 139 -18.28 3.42 -28.24
N TYR A 140 -17.63 2.26 -28.41
CA TYR A 140 -16.70 1.71 -27.42
C TYR A 140 -15.60 2.71 -27.05
N LEU A 141 -14.91 3.25 -28.05
CA LEU A 141 -13.83 4.22 -27.83
C LEU A 141 -14.31 5.49 -27.11
N ILE A 142 -15.47 6.03 -27.52
CA ILE A 142 -16.04 7.25 -26.93
C ILE A 142 -16.38 7.04 -25.45
N VAL A 143 -17.13 5.97 -25.15
CA VAL A 143 -17.60 5.70 -23.78
C VAL A 143 -16.41 5.40 -22.86
N ASP A 144 -15.47 4.56 -23.28
CA ASP A 144 -14.30 4.21 -22.45
C ASP A 144 -13.43 5.44 -22.21
N THR A 145 -13.24 6.30 -23.21
CA THR A 145 -12.51 7.55 -23.04
C THR A 145 -13.21 8.47 -22.02
N ILE A 146 -14.53 8.60 -22.08
CA ILE A 146 -15.32 9.37 -21.11
C ILE A 146 -15.17 8.79 -19.69
N LEU A 147 -15.29 7.46 -19.54
CA LEU A 147 -15.14 6.80 -18.24
C LEU A 147 -13.75 7.00 -17.65
N VAL A 148 -12.69 6.88 -18.44
CA VAL A 148 -11.30 7.13 -18.00
C VAL A 148 -11.13 8.60 -17.60
N MET A 149 -11.64 9.55 -18.38
CA MET A 149 -11.58 10.97 -18.02
C MET A 149 -12.32 11.27 -16.72
N LEU A 150 -13.51 10.68 -16.53
CA LEU A 150 -14.28 10.82 -15.29
C LEU A 150 -13.54 10.22 -14.08
N TYR A 151 -12.94 9.03 -14.24
CA TYR A 151 -12.13 8.41 -13.20
C TYR A 151 -10.98 9.33 -12.77
N CYS A 152 -10.21 9.83 -13.73
CA CYS A 152 -9.10 10.74 -13.48
C CYS A 152 -9.56 12.04 -12.80
N ALA A 153 -10.66 12.65 -13.29
CA ALA A 153 -11.21 13.87 -12.73
C ALA A 153 -11.67 13.68 -11.26
N ILE A 154 -12.41 12.61 -10.98
CA ILE A 154 -12.87 12.30 -9.61
C ILE A 154 -11.68 12.02 -8.70
N TRP A 155 -10.68 11.29 -9.18
CA TRP A 155 -9.46 11.01 -8.42
C TRP A 155 -8.72 12.29 -8.04
N ILE A 156 -8.57 13.25 -8.97
CA ILE A 156 -7.93 14.55 -8.74
C ILE A 156 -8.76 15.39 -7.75
N ILE A 157 -10.06 15.55 -8.00
CA ILE A 157 -10.96 16.40 -7.19
C ILE A 157 -11.09 15.85 -5.76
N CYS A 158 -11.20 14.53 -5.62
CA CYS A 158 -11.37 13.88 -4.33
C CYS A 158 -10.05 13.46 -3.68
N PHE A 159 -8.88 13.84 -4.22
CA PHE A 159 -7.57 13.33 -3.81
C PHE A 159 -7.31 13.42 -2.30
N LYS A 160 -7.77 14.50 -1.66
CA LYS A 160 -7.59 14.75 -0.22
C LYS A 160 -8.74 14.28 0.67
N LYS A 161 -9.85 13.80 0.09
CA LYS A 161 -11.03 13.38 0.85
C LYS A 161 -11.10 11.86 0.93
N ASN A 162 -11.10 11.32 2.16
CA ASN A 162 -11.42 9.93 2.42
C ASN A 162 -12.93 9.82 2.66
N SER A 163 -13.69 9.70 1.57
CA SER A 163 -15.15 9.58 1.62
C SER A 163 -15.60 8.28 0.98
N VAL A 164 -16.73 7.76 1.46
CA VAL A 164 -17.42 6.60 0.85
C VAL A 164 -17.72 6.89 -0.62
N PHE A 165 -18.09 8.13 -0.95
CA PHE A 165 -18.30 8.56 -2.33
C PHE A 165 -17.07 8.33 -3.22
N ARG A 166 -15.88 8.78 -2.79
CA ARG A 166 -14.64 8.59 -3.56
C ARG A 166 -14.36 7.11 -3.77
N ALA A 167 -14.43 6.31 -2.71
CA ALA A 167 -14.11 4.89 -2.80
C ALA A 167 -15.08 4.14 -3.71
N LEU A 168 -16.38 4.43 -3.61
CA LEU A 168 -17.38 3.84 -4.50
C LEU A 168 -17.18 4.31 -5.94
N ALA A 169 -17.05 5.61 -6.19
CA ALA A 169 -16.87 6.14 -7.55
C ALA A 169 -15.63 5.56 -8.25
N LEU A 170 -14.48 5.50 -7.54
CA LEU A 170 -13.24 4.92 -8.08
C LEU A 170 -13.31 3.40 -8.25
N SER A 171 -14.25 2.70 -7.61
CA SER A 171 -14.46 1.26 -7.83
C SER A 171 -15.49 0.95 -8.92
N ILE A 172 -16.55 1.76 -9.02
CA ILE A 172 -17.65 1.56 -9.98
C ILE A 172 -17.19 1.90 -11.39
N ILE A 173 -16.43 2.98 -11.59
CA ILE A 173 -16.04 3.42 -12.94
C ILE A 173 -15.19 2.37 -13.67
N PRO A 174 -14.12 1.80 -13.08
CA PRO A 174 -13.38 0.71 -13.72
C PRO A 174 -14.23 -0.55 -13.93
N SER A 175 -15.17 -0.83 -13.02
CA SER A 175 -16.10 -1.97 -13.14
C SER A 175 -17.02 -1.82 -14.36
N MET A 176 -17.59 -0.63 -14.55
CA MET A 176 -18.41 -0.31 -15.71
C MET A 176 -17.61 -0.35 -17.00
N LEU A 177 -16.38 0.18 -16.98
CA LEU A 177 -15.48 0.14 -18.13
C LEU A 177 -15.26 -1.31 -18.57
N PHE A 178 -14.75 -2.18 -17.71
CA PHE A 178 -14.45 -3.56 -18.11
C PHE A 178 -15.67 -4.35 -18.58
N LEU A 179 -16.81 -4.19 -17.91
CA LEU A 179 -18.04 -4.87 -18.30
C LEU A 179 -18.53 -4.38 -19.66
N PHE A 180 -18.52 -3.07 -19.89
CA PHE A 180 -18.90 -2.48 -21.16
C PHE A 180 -17.93 -2.87 -22.28
N SER A 181 -16.61 -2.80 -22.05
CA SER A 181 -15.60 -3.27 -23.00
C SER A 181 -15.81 -4.74 -23.38
N GLY A 182 -16.12 -5.60 -22.39
CA GLY A 182 -16.44 -7.01 -22.61
C GLY A 182 -17.68 -7.24 -23.48
N ILE A 183 -18.76 -6.50 -23.22
CA ILE A 183 -20.00 -6.58 -24.00
C ILE A 183 -19.78 -6.09 -25.44
N MET A 184 -19.15 -4.92 -25.61
CA MET A 184 -18.94 -4.33 -26.93
C MET A 184 -18.00 -5.15 -27.81
N SER A 185 -16.95 -5.72 -27.22
CA SER A 185 -16.02 -6.62 -27.91
C SER A 185 -16.51 -8.06 -28.04
N ARG A 186 -17.67 -8.39 -27.44
CA ARG A 186 -18.22 -9.74 -27.33
C ARG A 186 -17.18 -10.75 -26.81
N SER A 187 -16.44 -10.35 -25.78
CA SER A 187 -15.43 -11.17 -25.14
C SER A 187 -16.02 -11.89 -23.93
N VAL A 188 -16.26 -13.20 -24.05
CA VAL A 188 -16.88 -14.00 -23.00
C VAL A 188 -16.01 -14.01 -21.74
N LEU A 189 -14.70 -14.16 -21.90
CA LEU A 189 -13.76 -14.21 -20.77
C LEU A 189 -13.64 -12.86 -20.06
N LEU A 190 -13.67 -11.74 -20.81
CA LEU A 190 -13.66 -10.40 -20.21
C LEU A 190 -14.97 -10.12 -19.46
N ILE A 191 -16.12 -10.57 -19.99
CA ILE A 191 -17.40 -10.48 -19.28
C ILE A 191 -17.34 -11.28 -17.98
N ILE A 192 -16.89 -12.54 -18.00
CA ILE A 192 -16.76 -13.35 -16.78
C ILE A 192 -15.82 -12.68 -15.76
N ALA A 193 -14.65 -12.22 -16.21
CA ALA A 193 -13.69 -11.55 -15.33
C ALA A 193 -14.27 -10.26 -14.72
N SER A 194 -14.98 -9.45 -15.51
CA SER A 194 -15.60 -8.21 -15.05
C SER A 194 -16.74 -8.46 -14.06
N VAL A 195 -17.54 -9.51 -14.25
CA VAL A 195 -18.60 -9.91 -13.30
C VAL A 195 -18.03 -10.43 -11.98
N LEU A 196 -16.84 -11.04 -11.97
CA LEU A 196 -16.14 -11.41 -10.73
C LEU A 196 -15.51 -10.20 -10.05
N PHE A 197 -14.90 -9.31 -10.84
CA PHE A 197 -14.22 -8.11 -10.38
C PHE A 197 -15.18 -7.08 -9.76
N ALA A 198 -16.24 -6.71 -10.47
CA ALA A 198 -17.11 -5.59 -10.11
C ALA A 198 -17.72 -5.70 -8.69
N PRO A 199 -18.45 -6.76 -8.32
CA PRO A 199 -19.03 -6.87 -6.99
C PRO A 199 -17.94 -6.96 -5.91
N SER A 200 -16.87 -7.71 -6.16
CA SER A 200 -15.78 -7.91 -5.19
C SER A 200 -15.04 -6.60 -4.92
N HIS A 201 -14.71 -5.84 -5.98
CA HIS A 201 -14.05 -4.55 -5.87
C HIS A 201 -14.92 -3.53 -5.16
N ILE A 202 -16.20 -3.40 -5.52
CA ILE A 202 -17.11 -2.44 -4.91
C ILE A 202 -17.32 -2.76 -3.42
N VAL A 203 -17.47 -4.05 -3.07
CA VAL A 203 -17.62 -4.47 -1.68
C VAL A 203 -16.37 -4.16 -0.86
N ILE A 204 -15.18 -4.49 -1.37
CA ILE A 204 -13.90 -4.17 -0.69
C ILE A 204 -13.78 -2.65 -0.49
N SER A 205 -14.06 -1.86 -1.53
CA SER A 205 -13.98 -0.40 -1.47
C SER A 205 -14.96 0.21 -0.47
N TYR A 206 -16.19 -0.30 -0.39
CA TYR A 206 -17.17 0.16 0.60
C TYR A 206 -16.78 -0.24 2.02
N LYS A 207 -16.40 -1.51 2.22
CA LYS A 207 -16.13 -2.09 3.54
C LYS A 207 -14.84 -1.57 4.17
N ASN A 208 -13.84 -1.19 3.38
CA ASN A 208 -12.62 -0.60 3.91
C ASN A 208 -12.76 0.87 4.34
N VAL A 209 -13.77 1.57 3.82
CA VAL A 209 -14.03 2.98 4.19
C VAL A 209 -15.07 3.12 5.29
N LYS A 210 -15.99 2.15 5.42
CA LYS A 210 -16.95 2.07 6.54
C LYS A 210 -16.26 1.67 7.84
#